data_AF-A0A396J2S1-F1
#
_entry.id   AF-A0A396J2S1-F1
#
_cell.length_a   1.000
_cell.length_b   1.000
_cell.length_c   1.000
_cell.angle_alpha   90.00
_cell.angle_beta   90.00
_cell.angle_gamma   90.00
#
_symmetry.space_group_name_H-M   'P 1'
#
loop_
_entity.id
_entity.type
_entity.pdbx_description
1 polymer ?
#
loop_
_entity_poly.entity_id
_entity_poly.type
_entity_poly.pdbx_seq_one_letter_code
_entity_poly.pdbx_strand_id
1 'polypeptide(L)'
;MAVYLIRSCSWLLIVLTLFIHADCGDIVKTLPGFPGVEHSELFYLFVESTGNPKTDPLLLYLIGGPGCSALNAFFFQVGPLAFNEADYTGGLPQLILRSYPWTKSASIIFLDAPVGTGYSYSTSPESLVPSDSMSARQTYKFLRQWLMEHPQYLLNPVLIVGDSYSGMLAPIISKHILDGNHQIFYFSL
;
A
#
# COMPACT_ATOMS: atom_id res chain seq x y z
N MET A 1 -53.17 -36.60 11.68
CA MET A 1 -52.01 -36.87 10.79
C MET A 1 -52.35 -36.24 9.44
N ALA A 2 -51.45 -35.43 8.88
CA ALA A 2 -51.67 -34.46 7.80
C ALA A 2 -52.28 -33.11 8.24
N VAL A 3 -51.44 -32.23 8.81
CA VAL A 3 -51.40 -30.75 8.63
C VAL A 3 -50.15 -30.31 9.39
N TYR A 4 -48.95 -30.23 8.78
CA TYR A 4 -47.78 -29.47 9.30
C TYR A 4 -46.58 -29.52 8.33
N LEU A 5 -46.79 -29.37 7.01
CA LEU A 5 -45.69 -29.52 6.04
C LEU A 5 -45.62 -28.45 4.94
N ILE A 6 -46.25 -27.28 5.11
CA ILE A 6 -46.25 -26.23 4.05
C ILE A 6 -45.78 -24.84 4.53
N ARG A 7 -45.31 -24.66 5.77
CA ARG A 7 -44.96 -23.32 6.30
C ARG A 7 -43.47 -23.00 6.48
N SER A 8 -42.55 -23.90 6.13
CA SER A 8 -41.11 -23.67 6.33
C SER A 8 -40.30 -23.29 5.08
N CYS A 9 -40.91 -23.24 3.88
CA CYS A 9 -40.15 -22.94 2.66
C CYS A 9 -40.16 -21.46 2.25
N SER A 10 -41.12 -20.66 2.75
CA SER A 10 -41.24 -19.25 2.33
C SER A 10 -40.32 -18.29 3.08
N TRP A 11 -39.82 -18.67 4.26
CA TRP A 11 -38.88 -17.83 5.03
C TRP A 11 -37.42 -18.02 4.61
N LEU A 12 -37.05 -19.18 4.05
CA LEU A 12 -35.70 -19.40 3.52
C LEU A 12 -35.44 -18.63 2.21
N LEU A 13 -36.47 -18.41 1.39
CA LEU A 13 -36.35 -17.66 0.14
C LEU A 13 -36.13 -16.15 0.36
N ILE A 14 -36.68 -15.57 1.42
CA ILE A 14 -36.52 -14.14 1.74
C ILE A 14 -35.13 -13.84 2.32
N VAL A 15 -34.54 -14.78 3.06
CA VAL A 15 -33.18 -14.63 3.62
C VAL A 15 -32.12 -14.73 2.51
N LEU A 16 -32.36 -15.51 1.45
CA LEU A 16 -31.43 -15.63 0.32
C LEU A 16 -31.42 -14.42 -0.62
N THR A 17 -32.50 -13.62 -0.65
CA THR A 17 -32.54 -12.39 -1.47
C THR A 17 -31.94 -11.16 -0.79
N LEU A 18 -31.68 -11.20 0.52
CA LEU A 18 -31.09 -10.09 1.27
C LEU A 18 -29.55 -10.05 1.23
N PHE A 19 -28.88 -11.10 0.74
CA PHE A 19 -27.41 -11.20 0.71
C PHE A 19 -26.80 -11.16 -0.70
N ILE A 20 -27.58 -10.84 -1.73
CA ILE A 20 -27.07 -10.68 -3.11
C ILE A 20 -27.41 -9.26 -3.59
N HIS A 21 -26.89 -8.26 -2.88
CA HIS A 21 -26.48 -7.03 -3.53
C HIS A 21 -24.96 -7.05 -3.53
N ALA A 22 -24.39 -7.79 -4.50
CA ALA A 22 -23.06 -7.46 -4.96
C ALA A 22 -23.24 -6.14 -5.71
N ASP A 23 -23.09 -5.03 -4.99
CA ASP A 23 -23.03 -3.72 -5.61
C ASP A 23 -21.88 -3.79 -6.63
N CYS A 24 -22.23 -3.65 -7.90
CA CYS A 24 -21.25 -3.52 -8.96
C CYS A 24 -20.46 -2.27 -8.62
N GLY A 25 -19.21 -2.47 -8.19
CA GLY A 25 -18.37 -1.45 -7.58
C GLY A 25 -18.55 -0.10 -8.25
N ASP A 26 -18.87 0.90 -7.43
CA ASP A 26 -18.67 2.28 -7.82
C ASP A 26 -17.31 2.37 -8.52
N ILE A 27 -17.27 3.05 -9.67
CA ILE A 27 -15.99 3.52 -10.22
C ILE A 27 -15.29 4.20 -9.05
N VAL A 28 -14.17 3.63 -8.61
CA VAL A 28 -13.38 4.17 -7.51
C VAL A 28 -12.99 5.58 -7.93
N LYS A 29 -13.75 6.58 -7.47
CA LYS A 29 -13.55 7.98 -7.86
C LYS A 29 -12.22 8.51 -7.33
N THR A 30 -11.79 7.94 -6.20
CA THR A 30 -10.46 8.08 -5.59
C THR A 30 -10.17 6.79 -4.83
N LEU A 31 -9.03 6.14 -5.07
CA LEU A 31 -8.53 5.11 -4.15
C LEU A 31 -8.23 5.81 -2.82
N PRO A 32 -8.46 5.17 -1.65
CA PRO A 32 -8.15 5.80 -0.37
C PRO A 32 -6.64 6.06 -0.32
N GLY A 33 -6.27 7.31 -0.60
CA GLY A 33 -4.95 7.85 -0.30
C GLY A 33 -4.82 8.02 1.20
N PHE A 34 -3.59 8.08 1.67
CA PHE A 34 -3.29 8.48 3.04
C PHE A 34 -3.46 9.99 3.16
N PRO A 35 -4.44 10.48 3.95
CA PRO A 35 -4.84 11.86 3.85
C PRO A 35 -3.90 12.85 4.53
N GLY A 36 -3.79 14.03 3.93
CA GLY A 36 -3.35 15.23 4.64
C GLY A 36 -1.83 15.49 4.72
N VAL A 37 -1.00 14.89 3.87
CA VAL A 37 0.44 15.20 3.85
C VAL A 37 0.71 16.45 3.01
N GLU A 38 0.58 17.63 3.61
CA GLU A 38 0.86 18.92 2.93
C GLU A 38 0.08 19.08 1.61
N HIS A 39 -1.25 18.90 1.64
CA HIS A 39 -2.12 18.91 0.44
C HIS A 39 -1.84 17.81 -0.58
N SER A 40 -1.12 16.75 -0.17
CA SER A 40 -0.88 15.56 -0.97
C SER A 40 -1.54 14.34 -0.31
N GLU A 41 -2.24 13.57 -1.14
CA GLU A 41 -2.91 12.32 -0.80
C GLU A 41 -2.09 11.20 -1.41
N LEU A 42 -1.29 10.50 -0.59
CA LEU A 42 -0.36 9.48 -1.09
C LEU A 42 -1.01 8.10 -1.06
N PHE A 43 -1.06 7.43 -2.21
CA PHE A 43 -1.49 6.05 -2.30
C PHE A 43 -0.37 5.11 -1.85
N TYR A 44 -0.73 4.09 -1.08
CA TYR A 44 0.17 3.01 -0.73
C TYR A 44 -0.54 1.66 -0.76
N LEU A 45 0.24 0.60 -0.97
CA LEU A 45 -0.17 -0.77 -0.76
C LEU A 45 0.72 -1.39 0.31
N PHE A 46 0.13 -1.94 1.36
CA PHE A 46 0.84 -2.62 2.43
C PHE A 46 0.69 -4.13 2.31
N VAL A 47 1.79 -4.86 2.46
CA VAL A 47 1.80 -6.32 2.57
C VAL A 47 2.56 -6.71 3.83
N GLU A 48 1.88 -7.37 4.76
CA GLU A 48 2.49 -7.91 5.96
C GLU A 48 3.43 -9.09 5.63
N SER A 49 4.51 -9.22 6.40
CA SER A 49 5.40 -10.37 6.30
C SER A 49 4.64 -11.67 6.56
N THR A 50 4.86 -12.65 5.69
CA THR A 50 4.41 -14.04 5.88
C THR A 50 5.38 -14.87 6.73
N GLY A 51 6.52 -14.28 7.12
CA GLY A 51 7.47 -14.83 8.09
C GLY A 51 7.03 -14.55 9.53
N ASN A 52 7.78 -13.70 10.23
CA ASN A 52 7.41 -13.22 11.56
C ASN A 52 7.20 -11.69 11.54
N PRO A 53 5.97 -11.20 11.28
CA PRO A 53 5.71 -9.77 11.12
C PRO A 53 5.98 -8.94 12.39
N LYS A 54 6.15 -9.56 13.56
CA LYS A 54 6.54 -8.86 14.80
C LYS A 54 8.02 -8.53 14.91
N THR A 55 8.87 -9.21 14.13
CA THR A 55 10.34 -9.05 14.21
C THR A 55 10.96 -8.76 12.84
N ASP A 56 10.31 -9.17 11.77
CA ASP A 56 10.76 -8.91 10.41
C ASP A 56 10.74 -7.41 10.13
N PRO A 57 11.68 -6.90 9.32
CA PRO A 57 11.78 -5.47 9.05
C PRO A 57 10.54 -4.94 8.32
N LEU A 58 10.24 -3.66 8.57
CA LEU A 58 9.30 -2.85 7.79
C LEU A 58 10.08 -2.12 6.69
N LEU A 59 9.76 -2.39 5.44
CA LEU A 59 10.36 -1.72 4.29
C LEU A 59 9.42 -0.65 3.77
N LEU A 60 9.92 0.57 3.60
CA LEU A 60 9.30 1.57 2.74
C LEU A 60 9.96 1.48 1.36
N TYR A 61 9.23 0.94 0.37
CA TYR A 61 9.75 0.69 -0.97
C TYR A 61 9.29 1.78 -1.95
N LEU A 62 10.25 2.49 -2.52
CA LEU A 62 10.06 3.59 -3.44
C LEU A 62 10.61 3.24 -4.83
N ILE A 63 9.78 3.36 -5.85
CA ILE A 63 10.20 3.25 -7.25
C ILE A 63 10.65 4.63 -7.76
N GLY A 64 11.64 4.65 -8.64
CA GLY A 64 12.18 5.86 -9.27
C GLY A 64 11.36 6.34 -10.48
N GLY A 65 12.06 6.68 -11.57
CA GLY A 65 11.50 7.34 -12.75
C GLY A 65 12.20 8.68 -12.99
N PRO A 66 11.81 9.77 -12.31
CA PRO A 66 10.80 9.90 -11.24
C PRO A 66 9.34 9.73 -11.71
N GLY A 67 8.43 9.37 -10.80
CA GLY A 67 6.99 9.32 -11.07
C GLY A 67 6.43 7.95 -11.48
N CYS A 68 7.24 6.89 -11.42
CA CYS A 68 6.75 5.53 -11.68
C CYS A 68 6.06 4.96 -10.44
N SER A 69 4.89 4.32 -10.63
CA SER A 69 4.12 3.76 -9.52
C SER A 69 4.84 2.60 -8.83
N ALA A 70 4.69 2.53 -7.50
CA ALA A 70 5.14 1.43 -6.67
C ALA A 70 4.43 0.10 -6.97
N LEU A 71 3.31 0.13 -7.71
CA LEU A 71 2.72 -1.09 -8.27
C LEU A 71 3.65 -1.78 -9.27
N ASN A 72 4.62 -1.06 -9.85
CA ASN A 72 5.69 -1.70 -10.62
C ASN A 72 6.50 -2.65 -9.73
N ALA A 73 6.92 -2.20 -8.54
CA ALA A 73 7.62 -3.04 -7.58
C ALA A 73 6.75 -4.22 -7.12
N PHE A 74 5.46 -3.94 -6.87
CA PHE A 74 4.51 -4.93 -6.38
C PHE A 74 4.29 -6.07 -7.37
N PHE A 75 3.99 -5.76 -8.64
CA PHE A 75 3.64 -6.78 -9.63
C PHE A 75 4.83 -7.34 -10.40
N PHE A 76 5.90 -6.57 -10.58
CA PHE A 76 6.99 -6.92 -11.50
C PHE A 76 8.33 -7.18 -10.81
N GLN A 77 8.52 -6.73 -9.57
CA GLN A 77 9.79 -6.90 -8.84
C GLN A 77 9.62 -7.83 -7.63
N VAL A 78 9.38 -7.25 -6.44
CA VAL A 78 9.59 -7.89 -5.14
C VAL A 78 8.30 -8.26 -4.41
N GLY A 79 7.14 -7.82 -4.90
CA GLY A 79 5.85 -8.08 -4.28
C GLY A 79 5.37 -9.54 -4.36
N PRO A 80 4.24 -9.89 -3.74
CA PRO A 80 3.75 -11.26 -3.64
C PRO A 80 3.08 -11.79 -4.91
N LEU A 81 2.67 -10.92 -5.83
CA LEU A 81 1.85 -11.26 -6.99
C LEU A 81 2.58 -10.93 -8.30
N ALA A 82 2.23 -11.68 -9.35
CA ALA A 82 2.63 -11.44 -10.72
C ALA A 82 1.44 -11.68 -11.65
N PHE A 83 1.46 -11.10 -12.83
CA PHE A 83 0.52 -11.47 -13.88
C PHE A 83 0.87 -12.85 -14.45
N ASN A 84 -0.15 -13.68 -14.70
CA ASN A 84 0.02 -14.93 -15.44
C ASN A 84 0.11 -14.61 -16.95
N GLU A 85 1.30 -14.26 -17.41
CA GLU A 85 1.55 -13.92 -18.81
C GLU A 85 1.56 -15.16 -19.72
N ALA A 86 1.98 -16.33 -19.19
CA ALA A 86 2.12 -17.56 -19.96
C ALA A 86 0.78 -18.11 -20.46
N ASP A 87 -0.28 -17.99 -19.64
CA ASP A 87 -1.62 -18.48 -19.96
C ASP A 87 -2.58 -17.37 -20.38
N TYR A 88 -2.07 -16.18 -20.76
CA TYR A 88 -2.93 -15.04 -21.10
C TYR A 88 -3.63 -15.22 -22.46
N THR A 89 -4.94 -15.47 -22.42
CA THR A 89 -5.78 -15.64 -23.61
C THR A 89 -6.59 -14.39 -23.98
N GLY A 90 -6.30 -13.24 -23.37
CA GLY A 90 -7.11 -12.02 -23.49
C GLY A 90 -8.10 -11.83 -22.33
N GLY A 91 -8.53 -10.59 -22.09
CA GLY A 91 -9.45 -10.23 -21.00
C GLY A 91 -8.73 -9.70 -19.76
N LEU A 92 -9.33 -9.86 -18.58
CA LEU A 92 -8.69 -9.48 -17.32
C LEU A 92 -7.55 -10.47 -17.01
N PRO A 93 -6.29 -10.03 -16.86
CA PRO A 93 -5.19 -10.94 -16.60
C PRO A 93 -5.34 -11.58 -15.21
N GLN A 94 -5.05 -12.88 -15.12
CA GLN A 94 -5.01 -13.59 -13.85
C GLN A 94 -3.75 -13.20 -13.06
N LEU A 95 -3.87 -13.12 -11.74
CA LEU A 95 -2.73 -12.98 -10.83
C LEU A 95 -2.31 -14.33 -10.26
N ILE A 96 -1.00 -14.54 -10.17
CA ILE A 96 -0.36 -15.71 -9.57
C ILE A 96 0.59 -15.30 -8.46
N LEU A 97 0.78 -16.17 -7.47
CA LEU A 97 1.73 -15.95 -6.39
C LEU A 97 3.18 -16.10 -6.89
N ARG A 98 4.05 -15.17 -6.50
CA ARG A 98 5.49 -15.30 -6.75
C ARG A 98 6.09 -16.37 -5.84
N SER A 99 7.07 -17.11 -6.34
CA SER A 99 7.77 -18.14 -5.57
C SER A 99 8.69 -17.56 -4.49
N TYR A 100 9.27 -16.38 -4.73
CA TYR A 100 10.25 -15.75 -3.84
C TYR A 100 9.98 -14.25 -3.64
N PRO A 101 8.80 -13.88 -3.11
CA PRO A 101 8.53 -12.48 -2.80
C PRO A 101 9.33 -12.06 -1.56
N TRP A 102 9.71 -10.79 -1.50
CA TRP A 102 10.41 -10.26 -0.33
C TRP A 102 9.52 -10.25 0.92
N THR A 103 8.21 -10.31 0.74
CA THR A 103 7.21 -10.43 1.81
C THR A 103 7.26 -11.77 2.56
N LYS A 104 8.19 -12.67 2.22
CA LYS A 104 8.54 -13.84 3.05
C LYS A 104 9.35 -13.48 4.29
N SER A 105 10.00 -12.32 4.31
CA SER A 105 10.92 -11.92 5.39
C SER A 105 10.88 -10.43 5.69
N ALA A 106 9.81 -9.73 5.28
CA ALA A 106 9.65 -8.29 5.47
C ALA A 106 8.17 -7.90 5.32
N SER A 107 7.71 -6.97 6.15
CA SER A 107 6.48 -6.23 5.85
C SER A 107 6.84 -5.06 4.93
N ILE A 108 6.10 -4.83 3.85
CA ILE A 108 6.48 -3.85 2.82
C ILE A 108 5.34 -2.86 2.57
N ILE A 109 5.68 -1.57 2.64
CA ILE A 109 4.85 -0.46 2.16
C ILE A 109 5.35 -0.06 0.77
N PHE A 110 4.53 -0.30 -0.25
CA PHE A 110 4.73 0.15 -1.61
C PHE A 110 4.07 1.52 -1.76
N LEU A 111 4.86 2.60 -1.77
CA LEU A 111 4.34 3.97 -1.74
C LEU A 111 4.48 4.64 -3.11
N ASP A 112 3.38 5.16 -3.63
CA ASP A 112 3.39 6.04 -4.80
C ASP A 112 3.87 7.44 -4.37
N ALA A 113 5.16 7.71 -4.54
CA ALA A 113 5.76 9.01 -4.29
C ALA A 113 6.71 9.38 -5.44
N PRO A 114 6.84 10.68 -5.82
CA PRO A 114 6.16 11.85 -5.26
C PRO A 114 4.64 11.91 -5.52
N VAL A 115 3.95 12.89 -4.93
CA VAL A 115 2.57 13.23 -5.32
C VAL A 115 2.46 13.44 -6.85
N GLY A 116 1.39 12.92 -7.44
CA GLY A 116 1.24 12.81 -8.90
C GLY A 116 1.72 11.46 -9.48
N THR A 117 2.39 10.63 -8.69
CA THR A 117 2.80 9.28 -9.07
C THR A 117 1.62 8.31 -8.93
N GLY A 118 1.37 7.49 -9.95
CA GLY A 118 0.37 6.42 -9.90
C GLY A 118 -1.00 6.93 -9.44
N TYR A 119 -1.43 6.50 -8.25
CA TYR A 119 -2.70 6.90 -7.65
C TYR A 119 -2.59 8.02 -6.61
N SER A 120 -1.39 8.51 -6.33
CA SER A 120 -1.18 9.67 -5.45
C SER A 120 -1.53 10.96 -6.16
N TYR A 121 -2.30 11.83 -5.51
CA TYR A 121 -2.76 13.08 -6.10
C TYR A 121 -2.65 14.27 -5.15
N SER A 122 -2.63 15.46 -5.74
CA SER A 122 -2.55 16.72 -5.01
C SER A 122 -3.92 17.36 -4.91
N THR A 123 -4.24 17.96 -3.75
CA THR A 123 -5.42 18.82 -3.55
C THR A 123 -5.10 20.31 -3.76
N SER A 124 -3.83 20.68 -3.99
CA SER A 124 -3.39 22.05 -4.30
C SER A 124 -2.55 22.09 -5.59
N PRO A 125 -2.65 23.14 -6.43
CA PRO A 125 -1.78 23.30 -7.59
C PRO A 125 -0.29 23.40 -7.23
N GLU A 126 0.04 23.92 -6.04
CA GLU A 126 1.43 24.19 -5.62
C GLU A 126 2.24 22.91 -5.37
N SER A 127 1.56 21.79 -5.09
CA SER A 127 2.15 20.47 -4.85
C SER A 127 2.17 19.57 -6.08
N LEU A 128 1.78 20.05 -7.28
CA LEU A 128 1.76 19.24 -8.51
C LEU A 128 3.15 18.81 -9.00
N VAL A 129 4.21 19.57 -8.68
CA VAL A 129 5.58 19.27 -9.10
C VAL A 129 6.52 19.44 -7.91
N PRO A 130 6.59 18.45 -7.01
CA PRO A 130 7.42 18.56 -5.81
C PRO A 130 8.91 18.45 -6.17
N SER A 131 9.73 19.24 -5.49
CA SER A 131 11.18 19.03 -5.50
C SER A 131 11.57 17.77 -4.72
N ASP A 132 12.79 17.25 -4.92
CA ASP A 132 13.31 16.10 -4.17
C ASP A 132 13.19 16.30 -2.65
N SER A 133 13.55 17.49 -2.16
CA SER A 133 13.43 17.84 -0.75
C SER A 133 11.99 17.83 -0.26
N MET A 134 11.04 18.30 -1.08
CA MET A 134 9.62 18.28 -0.75
C MET A 134 9.08 16.85 -0.74
N SER A 135 9.39 16.06 -1.77
CA SER A 135 8.99 14.66 -1.88
C SER A 135 9.53 13.82 -0.72
N ALA A 136 10.81 13.99 -0.36
CA ALA A 136 11.42 13.30 0.77
C ALA A 136 10.77 13.70 2.10
N ARG A 137 10.48 14.99 2.30
CA ARG A 137 9.79 15.48 3.51
C ARG A 137 8.37 14.92 3.61
N GLN A 138 7.61 14.91 2.52
CA GLN A 138 6.26 14.35 2.47
C GLN A 138 6.29 12.84 2.76
N THR A 139 7.22 12.12 2.13
CA THR A 139 7.42 10.68 2.37
C THR A 139 7.77 10.38 3.83
N TYR A 140 8.64 11.17 4.45
CA TYR A 140 8.95 11.06 5.88
C TYR A 140 7.71 11.29 6.76
N LYS A 141 6.91 12.32 6.46
CA LYS A 141 5.66 12.61 7.19
C LYS A 141 4.64 11.49 7.06
N PHE A 142 4.48 10.95 5.85
CA PHE A 142 3.67 9.77 5.60
C PHE A 142 4.12 8.61 6.48
N LEU A 143 5.41 8.24 6.45
CA LEU A 143 5.92 7.11 7.23
C LEU A 143 5.71 7.30 8.75
N ARG A 144 5.96 8.50 9.25
CA ARG A 144 5.72 8.87 10.65
C ARG A 144 4.26 8.66 11.03
N GLN A 145 3.33 9.18 10.23
CA GLN A 145 1.91 9.07 10.53
C GLN A 145 1.40 7.63 10.37
N TRP A 146 1.87 6.92 9.36
CA TRP A 146 1.58 5.51 9.17
C TRP A 146 2.00 4.69 10.40
N LEU A 147 3.21 4.91 10.94
CA LEU A 147 3.69 4.24 12.15
C LEU A 147 2.91 4.62 13.42
N MET A 148 2.37 5.83 13.51
CA MET A 148 1.47 6.22 14.60
C MET A 148 0.13 5.48 14.54
N GLU A 149 -0.38 5.24 13.34
CA GLU A 149 -1.61 4.50 13.10
C GLU A 149 -1.42 2.96 13.20
N HIS A 150 -0.18 2.49 13.01
CA HIS A 150 0.20 1.08 13.07
C HIS A 150 1.29 0.83 14.12
N PRO A 151 1.02 1.08 15.42
CA PRO A 151 2.01 1.06 16.48
C PRO A 151 2.70 -0.29 16.69
N GLN A 152 2.10 -1.38 16.21
CA GLN A 152 2.71 -2.72 16.23
C GLN A 152 4.02 -2.81 15.44
N TYR A 153 4.27 -1.89 14.50
CA TYR A 153 5.49 -1.83 13.70
C TYR A 153 6.59 -0.91 14.27
N LEU A 154 6.34 -0.21 15.39
CA LEU A 154 7.29 0.76 15.94
C LEU A 154 8.62 0.14 16.40
N LEU A 155 8.60 -1.15 16.76
CA LEU A 155 9.79 -1.88 17.21
C LEU A 155 10.47 -2.66 16.08
N ASN A 156 9.85 -2.74 14.90
CA ASN A 156 10.45 -3.40 13.76
C ASN A 156 11.59 -2.53 13.20
N PRO A 157 12.70 -3.13 12.74
CA PRO A 157 13.70 -2.39 11.97
C PRO A 157 13.05 -1.77 10.74
N VAL A 158 13.25 -0.46 10.52
CA VAL A 158 12.66 0.25 9.37
C VAL A 158 13.74 0.48 8.31
N LEU A 159 13.52 -0.02 7.09
CA LEU A 159 14.44 0.13 5.96
C LEU A 159 13.81 0.99 4.86
N ILE A 160 14.54 2.02 4.43
CA ILE A 160 14.13 2.84 3.28
C ILE A 160 14.80 2.29 2.03
N VAL A 161 13.99 1.80 1.10
CA VAL A 161 14.46 1.16 -0.12
C VAL A 161 14.10 2.04 -1.31
N GLY A 162 15.12 2.47 -2.06
CA GLY A 162 14.95 3.25 -3.28
C GLY A 162 15.43 2.47 -4.49
N ASP A 163 14.55 2.25 -5.45
CA ASP A 163 14.89 1.72 -6.78
C ASP A 163 15.07 2.87 -7.78
N SER A 164 16.07 2.77 -8.66
CA SER A 164 16.39 3.79 -9.66
C SER A 164 16.56 5.20 -9.05
N TYR A 165 15.91 6.24 -9.60
CA TYR A 165 16.00 7.62 -9.11
C TYR A 165 15.64 7.77 -7.62
N SER A 166 14.81 6.90 -7.06
CA SER A 166 14.48 6.92 -5.63
C SER A 166 15.67 6.56 -4.73
N GLY A 167 16.77 6.06 -5.31
CA GLY A 167 18.07 6.00 -4.63
C GLY A 167 18.63 7.37 -4.21
N MET A 168 18.21 8.47 -4.86
CA MET A 168 18.50 9.83 -4.41
C MET A 168 17.63 10.25 -3.22
N LEU A 169 16.36 9.83 -3.19
CA LEU A 169 15.43 10.23 -2.14
C LEU A 169 15.64 9.42 -0.85
N ALA A 170 15.96 8.14 -0.95
CA ALA A 170 16.19 7.26 0.19
C ALA A 170 17.16 7.85 1.26
N PRO A 171 18.35 8.38 0.91
CA PRO A 171 19.23 9.01 1.90
C PRO A 171 18.66 10.32 2.48
N ILE A 172 17.93 11.12 1.70
CA ILE A 172 17.30 12.36 2.18
C ILE A 172 16.19 12.04 3.19
N ILE A 173 15.38 11.02 2.90
CA ILE A 173 14.35 10.51 3.81
C ILE A 173 14.99 9.95 5.09
N SER A 174 16.05 9.15 4.94
CA SER A 174 16.79 8.60 6.08
C SER A 174 17.36 9.70 6.97
N LYS A 175 17.86 10.79 6.37
CA LYS A 175 18.27 11.98 7.12
C LYS A 175 17.10 12.61 7.88
N HIS A 176 15.93 12.77 7.28
CA HIS A 176 14.75 13.27 7.99
C HIS A 176 14.34 12.38 9.17
N ILE A 177 14.45 11.06 9.03
CA ILE A 177 14.20 10.10 10.11
C ILE A 177 15.20 10.31 11.25
N LEU A 178 16.50 10.35 10.94
CA LEU A 178 17.55 10.58 11.94
C LEU A 178 17.33 11.90 12.68
N ASP A 179 17.16 13.00 11.94
CA ASP A 179 16.94 14.33 12.52
C ASP A 179 15.65 14.36 13.38
N GLY A 180 14.61 13.62 13.00
CA GLY A 180 13.38 13.47 13.76
C GLY A 180 13.52 12.66 15.05
N ASN A 181 14.35 11.62 15.05
CA ASN A 181 14.60 10.76 16.23
C ASN A 181 15.40 11.48 17.31
N HIS A 182 16.32 12.36 16.90
CA HIS A 182 17.01 13.25 17.83
C HIS A 182 16.05 14.20 18.57
N GLN A 183 14.82 14.36 18.07
CA GLN A 183 13.82 15.26 18.64
C GLN A 183 12.76 14.56 19.50
N ILE A 184 12.46 13.26 19.34
CA ILE A 184 11.62 12.39 20.21
C ILE A 184 11.58 10.94 19.62
N PHE A 185 11.82 9.92 20.46
CA PHE A 185 11.83 8.44 20.23
C PHE A 185 12.84 7.87 19.20
N TYR A 186 13.66 6.90 19.65
CA TYR A 186 14.67 6.19 18.86
C TYR A 186 14.01 5.20 17.88
N PHE A 187 14.14 5.40 16.57
CA PHE A 187 14.21 4.27 15.63
C PHE A 187 15.67 3.86 15.51
N SER A 188 15.99 2.59 15.76
CA SER A 188 17.28 2.05 15.32
C SER A 188 17.17 1.73 13.83
N LEU A 189 17.95 2.44 13.02
CA LEU A 189 18.30 1.98 11.67
C LEU A 189 19.23 0.76 11.77
#